data_AF-A0AAW2JB87-F1
#
_entry.id   AF-A0AAW2JB87-F1
#
_cell.length_a   1.000
_cell.length_b   1.000
_cell.length_c   1.000
_cell.angle_alpha   90.00
_cell.angle_beta   90.00
_cell.angle_gamma   90.00
#
_symmetry.space_group_name_H-M   'P 1'
#
loop_
_entity.id
_entity.type
_entity.pdbx_description
1 polymer ?
#
loop_
_entity_poly.entity_id
_entity_poly.type
_entity_poly.pdbx_seq_one_letter_code
_entity_poly.pdbx_strand_id
1 'polypeptide(L)'
;MGAIFRFFAACPRSYFHSYDFVFFQEEGSYRDAAKLVIHLRECGLKPEVYSYLIAMTAVVKELNEFAKALRKLKGYTKAGLVAELDVANIGLVENYQEDLLADGLRLSKWVIEEGGPSLNGVVHERLLAMYVCAGRGSEAEQQLWEMKLVGKEADGDLYDIVLAMCASQKEAGSIGRLLTRMEVTGSLRRKKTLSWLLRGYIKGGHFKNAAETVIKMLDLGLYPEFLDRAAVLQGLSRRIQHPGNVDTYITLCKRLSDANLIGPSLVYLHLRKHKLWVIKML
;
A
#
# COMPACT_ATOMS: atom_id res chain seq x y z
N MET A 1 -32.28 -2.69 2.32
CA MET A 1 -33.17 -2.54 1.14
C MET A 1 -34.45 -1.73 1.40
N GLY A 2 -35.11 -1.83 2.55
CA GLY A 2 -36.41 -1.16 2.79
C GLY A 2 -36.40 0.38 2.82
N ALA A 3 -35.31 1.02 3.26
CA ALA A 3 -35.19 2.48 3.26
C ALA A 3 -34.93 3.06 1.85
N ILE A 4 -34.18 2.31 1.01
CA ILE A 4 -33.84 2.68 -0.37
C ILE A 4 -35.11 2.77 -1.21
N PHE A 5 -35.99 1.76 -1.15
CA PHE A 5 -37.26 1.77 -1.90
C PHE A 5 -38.25 2.84 -1.43
N ARG A 6 -38.23 3.21 -0.14
CA ARG A 6 -39.10 4.28 0.39
C ARG A 6 -38.70 5.67 -0.10
N PHE A 7 -37.41 5.90 -0.36
CA PHE A 7 -36.93 7.15 -0.96
C PHE A 7 -37.32 7.24 -2.45
N PHE A 8 -37.28 6.13 -3.18
CA PHE A 8 -37.70 6.07 -4.60
C PHE A 8 -39.21 6.26 -4.81
N ALA A 9 -40.05 5.94 -3.83
CA ALA A 9 -41.50 6.17 -3.94
C ALA A 9 -41.89 7.67 -3.86
N ALA A 10 -40.98 8.54 -3.41
CA ALA A 10 -41.26 9.96 -3.16
C ALA A 10 -40.62 10.94 -4.16
N CYS A 11 -39.74 10.49 -5.06
CA CYS A 11 -38.99 11.39 -5.95
C CYS A 11 -39.46 11.28 -7.40
N PRO A 12 -40.30 12.22 -7.90
CA PRO A 12 -40.70 12.23 -9.29
C PRO A 12 -39.56 12.77 -10.17
N ARG A 13 -39.00 11.89 -10.99
CA ARG A 13 -38.23 12.17 -12.23
C ARG A 13 -37.05 13.17 -12.14
N SER A 14 -35.87 12.60 -12.38
CA SER A 14 -34.81 13.06 -13.32
C SER A 14 -33.45 13.52 -12.79
N TYR A 15 -33.26 13.83 -11.51
CA TYR A 15 -31.92 14.15 -10.99
C TYR A 15 -31.73 13.58 -9.57
N PHE A 16 -30.74 12.71 -9.40
CA PHE A 16 -30.23 12.30 -8.09
C PHE A 16 -29.07 13.23 -7.76
N HIS A 17 -29.29 14.19 -6.87
CA HIS A 17 -28.32 15.24 -6.60
C HIS A 17 -27.18 14.77 -5.71
N SER A 18 -26.03 15.40 -5.84
CA SER A 18 -24.85 15.17 -4.99
C SER A 18 -25.14 15.22 -3.48
N TYR A 19 -26.10 16.04 -3.05
CA TYR A 19 -26.52 16.16 -1.65
C TYR A 19 -27.24 14.92 -1.09
N ASP A 20 -28.03 14.21 -1.91
CA ASP A 20 -28.72 12.98 -1.50
C ASP A 20 -27.72 11.84 -1.26
N PHE A 21 -26.57 11.88 -1.94
CA PHE A 21 -25.48 10.93 -1.75
C PHE A 21 -24.67 11.20 -0.48
N VAL A 22 -24.38 12.48 -0.17
CA VAL A 22 -23.65 12.86 1.06
C VAL A 22 -24.43 12.43 2.29
N PHE A 23 -25.76 12.60 2.28
CA PHE A 23 -26.65 12.14 3.35
C PHE A 23 -26.60 10.60 3.53
N PHE A 24 -26.65 9.84 2.43
CA PHE A 24 -26.55 8.38 2.47
C PHE A 24 -25.19 7.88 2.99
N GLN A 25 -24.15 8.70 2.84
CA GLN A 25 -22.79 8.41 3.27
C GLN A 25 -22.57 8.60 4.78
N GLU A 26 -23.48 9.30 5.48
CA GLU A 26 -23.46 9.45 6.93
C GLU A 26 -24.27 8.37 7.68
N GLU A 27 -25.27 7.74 7.05
CA GLU A 27 -26.13 6.72 7.68
C GLU A 27 -25.93 5.27 7.17
N GLY A 28 -25.21 5.05 6.06
CA GLY A 28 -25.12 3.76 5.36
C GLY A 28 -23.70 3.21 5.14
N SER A 29 -23.60 1.96 4.65
CA SER A 29 -22.32 1.39 4.19
C SER A 29 -21.83 2.12 2.93
N TYR A 30 -20.56 2.52 2.90
CA TYR A 30 -19.96 3.20 1.74
C TYR A 30 -20.07 2.37 0.45
N ARG A 31 -19.98 1.04 0.58
CA ARG A 31 -20.21 0.10 -0.52
C ARG A 31 -21.60 0.23 -1.11
N ASP A 32 -22.63 0.26 -0.27
CA ASP A 32 -24.02 0.32 -0.72
C ASP A 32 -24.32 1.64 -1.43
N ALA A 33 -23.75 2.75 -0.93
CA ALA A 33 -23.84 4.04 -1.59
C ALA A 33 -23.22 4.00 -2.99
N ALA A 34 -22.00 3.47 -3.15
CA ALA A 34 -21.37 3.32 -4.46
C ALA A 34 -22.20 2.43 -5.40
N LYS A 35 -22.72 1.30 -4.90
CA LYS A 35 -23.57 0.39 -5.68
C LYS A 35 -24.90 1.00 -6.11
N LEU A 36 -25.46 1.90 -5.31
CA LEU A 36 -26.67 2.63 -5.69
C LEU A 36 -26.43 3.47 -6.94
N VAL A 37 -25.36 4.27 -6.99
CA VAL A 37 -25.05 5.12 -8.17
C VAL A 37 -24.82 4.29 -9.42
N ILE A 38 -24.12 3.17 -9.27
CA ILE A 38 -23.95 2.17 -10.33
C ILE A 38 -25.29 1.67 -10.85
N HIS A 39 -26.15 1.21 -9.94
CA HIS A 39 -27.44 0.63 -10.29
C HIS A 39 -28.33 1.65 -11.01
N LEU A 40 -28.33 2.91 -10.58
CA LEU A 40 -29.10 3.97 -11.24
C LEU A 40 -28.69 4.15 -12.70
N ARG A 41 -27.38 4.14 -12.97
CA ARG A 41 -26.89 4.22 -14.36
C ARG A 41 -27.23 2.99 -15.18
N GLU A 42 -27.11 1.79 -14.61
CA GLU A 42 -27.48 0.53 -15.26
C GLU A 42 -28.98 0.44 -15.59
N CYS A 43 -29.84 1.08 -14.79
CA CYS A 43 -31.27 1.23 -15.07
C CYS A 43 -31.58 2.30 -16.14
N GLY A 44 -30.56 2.90 -16.76
CA GLY A 44 -30.72 3.91 -17.81
C GLY A 44 -30.99 5.33 -17.30
N LEU A 45 -30.91 5.56 -15.98
CA LEU A 45 -30.91 6.93 -15.46
C LEU A 45 -29.56 7.57 -15.74
N LYS A 46 -29.53 8.90 -15.74
CA LYS A 46 -28.30 9.69 -15.93
C LYS A 46 -27.96 10.43 -14.63
N PRO A 47 -27.30 9.77 -13.66
CA PRO A 47 -26.68 10.47 -12.54
C PRO A 47 -25.77 11.61 -13.02
N GLU A 48 -25.68 12.67 -12.22
CA GLU A 48 -24.72 13.74 -12.49
C GLU A 48 -23.27 13.22 -12.39
N VAL A 49 -22.35 13.81 -13.16
CA VAL A 49 -20.92 13.40 -13.18
C VAL A 49 -20.29 13.42 -11.78
N TYR A 50 -20.67 14.39 -10.94
CA TYR A 50 -20.20 14.47 -9.56
C TYR A 50 -20.70 13.31 -8.69
N SER A 51 -21.86 12.72 -8.97
CA SER A 51 -22.35 11.54 -8.25
C SER A 51 -21.42 10.34 -8.42
N TYR A 52 -20.79 10.16 -9.59
CA TYR A 52 -19.76 9.15 -9.80
C TYR A 52 -18.50 9.43 -8.98
N LEU A 53 -18.07 10.69 -8.89
CA LEU A 53 -16.91 11.08 -8.10
C LEU A 53 -17.12 10.86 -6.60
N ILE A 54 -18.33 11.10 -6.09
CA ILE A 54 -18.66 10.84 -4.69
C ILE A 54 -18.74 9.32 -4.45
N ALA A 55 -19.29 8.55 -5.39
CA ALA A 55 -19.27 7.09 -5.35
C ALA A 55 -17.84 6.51 -5.34
N MET A 56 -16.92 7.03 -6.16
CA MET A 56 -15.50 6.66 -6.09
C MET A 56 -14.89 6.96 -4.71
N THR A 57 -15.26 8.11 -4.13
CA THR A 57 -14.81 8.49 -2.78
C THR A 57 -15.35 7.53 -1.72
N ALA A 58 -16.59 7.05 -1.88
CA ALA A 58 -17.15 6.01 -1.02
C ALA A 58 -16.38 4.68 -1.14
N VAL A 59 -16.05 4.24 -2.37
CA VAL A 59 -15.20 3.04 -2.59
C VAL A 59 -13.85 3.16 -1.87
N VAL A 60 -13.18 4.32 -1.96
CA VAL A 60 -11.91 4.57 -1.25
C VAL A 60 -12.09 4.46 0.28
N LYS A 61 -13.16 5.04 0.83
CA LYS A 61 -13.44 4.96 2.27
C LYS A 61 -13.71 3.51 2.71
N GLU A 62 -14.48 2.74 1.93
CA GLU A 62 -14.74 1.32 2.19
C GLU A 62 -13.45 0.50 2.22
N LEU A 63 -12.59 0.65 1.20
CA LEU A 63 -11.29 -0.02 1.13
C LEU A 63 -10.38 0.35 2.31
N ASN A 64 -10.43 1.61 2.76
CA ASN A 64 -9.66 2.04 3.92
C ASN A 64 -10.15 1.39 5.22
N GLU A 65 -11.46 1.34 5.46
CA GLU A 65 -12.02 0.65 6.63
C GLU A 65 -11.75 -0.86 6.58
N PHE A 66 -11.89 -1.47 5.39
CA PHE A 66 -11.53 -2.85 5.14
C PHE A 66 -10.04 -3.12 5.47
N ALA A 67 -9.13 -2.28 4.98
CA ALA A 67 -7.70 -2.39 5.27
C ALA A 67 -7.39 -2.22 6.77
N LYS A 68 -8.10 -1.35 7.49
CA LYS A 68 -7.98 -1.21 8.95
C LYS A 68 -8.47 -2.46 9.69
N ALA A 69 -9.60 -3.03 9.27
CA ALA A 69 -10.13 -4.27 9.83
C ALA A 69 -9.14 -5.43 9.65
N LEU A 70 -8.56 -5.60 8.44
CA LEU A 70 -7.55 -6.61 8.18
C LEU A 70 -6.27 -6.42 9.02
N ARG A 71 -5.85 -5.17 9.29
CA ARG A 71 -4.72 -4.91 10.19
C ARG A 71 -5.02 -5.33 11.63
N LYS A 72 -6.23 -5.05 12.13
CA LYS A 72 -6.66 -5.48 13.47
C LYS A 72 -6.68 -7.01 13.55
N LEU A 73 -7.26 -7.68 12.55
CA LEU A 73 -7.30 -9.13 12.47
C LEU A 73 -5.90 -9.76 12.50
N LYS A 74 -4.97 -9.26 11.66
CA LYS A 74 -3.56 -9.70 11.69
C LYS A 74 -2.89 -9.49 13.06
N GLY A 75 -3.30 -8.45 13.79
CA GLY A 75 -2.85 -8.21 15.17
C GLY A 75 -3.32 -9.30 16.13
N TYR A 76 -4.61 -9.65 16.08
CA TYR A 76 -5.17 -10.73 16.91
C TYR A 76 -4.56 -12.10 16.61
N THR A 77 -4.31 -12.40 15.33
CA THR A 77 -3.64 -13.64 14.92
C THR A 77 -2.22 -13.72 15.49
N LYS A 78 -1.44 -12.63 15.43
CA LYS A 78 -0.09 -12.58 16.01
C LYS A 78 -0.07 -12.72 17.54
N ALA A 79 -1.14 -12.30 18.21
CA ALA A 79 -1.30 -12.46 19.65
C ALA A 79 -1.81 -13.87 20.04
N GLY A 80 -2.11 -14.74 19.08
CA GLY A 80 -2.68 -16.06 19.32
C GLY A 80 -4.13 -16.04 19.79
N LEU A 81 -4.83 -14.90 19.63
CA LEU A 81 -6.23 -14.72 20.08
C LEU A 81 -7.24 -15.29 19.08
N VAL A 82 -6.85 -15.40 17.81
CA VAL A 82 -7.68 -15.92 16.72
C VAL A 82 -6.81 -16.81 15.83
N ALA A 83 -7.38 -17.90 15.30
CA ALA A 83 -6.71 -18.76 14.33
C ALA A 83 -6.35 -17.99 13.04
N GLU A 84 -5.38 -18.50 12.28
CA GLU A 84 -5.10 -17.98 10.94
C GLU A 84 -6.32 -18.16 10.03
N LEU A 85 -6.52 -17.21 9.11
CA LEU A 85 -7.59 -17.31 8.11
C LEU A 85 -7.37 -18.56 7.26
N ASP A 86 -8.40 -19.37 7.10
CA ASP A 86 -8.37 -20.48 6.16
C ASP A 86 -8.40 -19.97 4.71
N VAL A 87 -8.16 -20.89 3.77
CA VAL A 87 -8.10 -20.59 2.33
C VAL A 87 -9.42 -19.99 1.82
N ALA A 88 -10.57 -20.44 2.36
CA ALA A 88 -11.88 -19.94 1.95
C ALA A 88 -12.08 -18.47 2.36
N ASN A 89 -11.73 -18.12 3.59
CA ASN A 89 -11.82 -16.75 4.09
C ASN A 89 -10.81 -15.81 3.41
N ILE A 90 -9.62 -16.30 3.04
CA ILE A 90 -8.67 -15.53 2.22
C ILE A 90 -9.31 -15.20 0.86
N GLY A 91 -9.92 -16.18 0.19
CA GLY A 91 -10.62 -15.95 -1.08
C GLY A 91 -11.78 -14.96 -0.96
N LEU A 92 -12.54 -14.98 0.14
CA LEU A 92 -13.60 -13.98 0.38
C LEU A 92 -13.03 -12.57 0.55
N VAL A 93 -11.90 -12.43 1.25
CA VAL A 93 -11.21 -11.14 1.43
C VAL A 93 -10.71 -10.59 0.09
N GLU A 94 -10.12 -11.44 -0.74
CA GLU A 94 -9.63 -11.07 -2.07
C GLU A 94 -10.80 -10.69 -3.00
N ASN A 95 -11.84 -11.51 -3.08
CA ASN A 95 -13.03 -11.23 -3.90
C ASN A 95 -13.72 -9.92 -3.50
N TYR A 96 -13.86 -9.67 -2.20
CA TYR A 96 -14.44 -8.41 -1.71
C TYR A 96 -13.63 -7.19 -2.16
N GLN A 97 -12.30 -7.30 -2.11
CA GLN A 97 -11.41 -6.22 -2.55
C GLN A 97 -11.46 -6.02 -4.07
N GLU A 98 -11.42 -7.09 -4.86
CA GLU A 98 -11.50 -7.01 -6.32
C GLU A 98 -12.86 -6.46 -6.80
N ASP A 99 -13.97 -6.81 -6.14
CA ASP A 99 -15.29 -6.24 -6.40
C ASP A 99 -15.29 -4.71 -6.23
N LEU A 100 -14.70 -4.21 -5.14
CA LEU A 100 -14.61 -2.78 -4.87
C LEU A 100 -13.70 -2.07 -5.89
N LEU A 101 -12.58 -2.70 -6.28
CA LEU A 101 -11.69 -2.17 -7.32
C LEU A 101 -12.41 -2.10 -8.68
N ALA A 102 -13.18 -3.11 -9.03
CA ALA A 102 -13.98 -3.14 -10.26
C ALA A 102 -15.04 -2.03 -10.27
N ASP A 103 -15.74 -1.81 -9.16
CA ASP A 103 -16.70 -0.72 -9.00
C ASP A 103 -16.03 0.66 -9.17
N GLY A 104 -14.89 0.89 -8.52
CA GLY A 104 -14.14 2.15 -8.64
C GLY A 104 -13.63 2.41 -10.06
N LEU A 105 -13.14 1.38 -10.75
CA LEU A 105 -12.72 1.46 -12.15
C LEU A 105 -13.89 1.76 -13.08
N ARG A 106 -15.03 1.11 -12.88
CA ARG A 106 -16.23 1.38 -13.67
C ARG A 106 -16.72 2.82 -13.52
N LEU A 107 -16.80 3.31 -12.28
CA LEU A 107 -17.15 4.70 -11.99
C LEU A 107 -16.17 5.68 -12.64
N SER A 108 -14.87 5.37 -12.63
CA SER A 108 -13.86 6.22 -13.26
C SER A 108 -14.05 6.38 -14.77
N LYS A 109 -14.43 5.30 -15.47
CA LYS A 109 -14.70 5.33 -16.91
C LYS A 109 -15.86 6.26 -17.22
N TRP A 110 -16.95 6.17 -16.45
CA TRP A 110 -18.11 7.04 -16.64
C TRP A 110 -17.81 8.52 -16.39
N VAL A 111 -16.93 8.83 -15.42
CA VAL A 111 -16.48 10.22 -15.21
C VAL A 111 -15.68 10.73 -16.40
N ILE A 112 -14.82 9.89 -17.01
CA ILE A 112 -14.00 10.28 -18.17
C ILE A 112 -14.87 10.40 -19.44
N GLU A 113 -15.87 9.54 -19.60
CA GLU A 113 -16.79 9.54 -20.76
C GLU A 113 -17.74 10.74 -20.76
N GLU A 114 -18.25 11.13 -19.60
CA GLU A 114 -19.28 12.18 -19.48
C GLU A 114 -18.77 13.50 -18.91
N GLY A 115 -17.62 13.45 -18.24
CA GLY A 115 -16.94 14.62 -17.73
C GLY A 115 -16.08 15.30 -18.79
N GLY A 116 -15.60 16.50 -18.44
CA GLY A 116 -14.57 17.17 -19.22
C GLY A 116 -13.16 16.70 -18.82
N PRO A 117 -12.14 17.00 -19.65
CA PRO A 117 -10.73 16.72 -19.33
C PRO A 117 -10.26 17.32 -17.99
N SER A 118 -10.94 18.37 -17.51
CA SER A 118 -10.69 19.00 -16.21
C SER A 118 -10.86 18.04 -15.02
N LEU A 119 -11.65 16.97 -15.16
CA LEU A 119 -11.88 16.00 -14.09
C LEU A 119 -10.85 14.86 -14.08
N ASN A 120 -10.10 14.64 -15.16
CA ASN A 120 -9.17 13.51 -15.28
C ASN A 120 -8.14 13.47 -14.14
N GLY A 121 -7.56 14.61 -13.79
CA GLY A 121 -6.62 14.69 -12.65
C GLY A 121 -7.25 14.28 -11.33
N VAL A 122 -8.54 14.55 -11.12
CA VAL A 122 -9.26 14.16 -9.90
C VAL A 122 -9.75 12.70 -9.97
N VAL A 123 -9.90 12.12 -11.15
CA VAL A 123 -10.16 10.69 -11.34
C VAL A 123 -8.91 9.87 -10.98
N HIS A 124 -7.75 10.23 -11.54
CA HIS A 124 -6.50 9.52 -11.25
C HIS A 124 -6.08 9.64 -9.79
N GLU A 125 -6.34 10.78 -9.14
CA GLU A 125 -6.13 10.92 -7.70
C GLU A 125 -6.99 9.95 -6.88
N ARG A 126 -8.27 9.77 -7.25
CA ARG A 126 -9.17 8.84 -6.57
C ARG A 126 -8.78 7.39 -6.82
N LEU A 127 -8.39 7.05 -8.06
CA LEU A 127 -7.86 5.72 -8.38
C LEU A 127 -6.57 5.43 -7.62
N LEU A 128 -5.68 6.41 -7.49
CA LEU A 128 -4.47 6.29 -6.69
C LEU A 128 -4.80 6.00 -5.22
N ALA A 129 -5.70 6.78 -4.60
CA ALA A 129 -6.13 6.55 -3.23
C ALA A 129 -6.76 5.16 -3.05
N MET A 130 -7.55 4.72 -4.03
CA MET A 130 -8.17 3.39 -4.08
C MET A 130 -7.12 2.28 -4.08
N TYR A 131 -6.14 2.34 -4.99
CA TYR A 131 -5.06 1.33 -5.06
C TYR A 131 -4.15 1.36 -3.84
N VAL A 132 -3.88 2.52 -3.25
CA VAL A 132 -3.14 2.64 -1.99
C VAL A 132 -3.89 1.92 -0.85
N CYS A 133 -5.21 2.09 -0.75
CA CYS A 133 -6.01 1.41 0.27
C CYS A 133 -6.05 -0.10 0.07
N ALA A 134 -6.14 -0.56 -1.19
CA ALA A 134 -6.09 -1.97 -1.56
C ALA A 134 -4.68 -2.59 -1.48
N GLY A 135 -3.64 -1.76 -1.29
CA GLY A 135 -2.26 -2.20 -1.29
C GLY A 135 -1.80 -2.72 -2.65
N ARG A 136 -2.24 -2.11 -3.75
CA ARG A 136 -1.87 -2.47 -5.13
C ARG A 136 -0.78 -1.51 -5.63
N GLY A 137 0.48 -1.88 -5.41
CA GLY A 137 1.61 -0.95 -5.55
C GLY A 137 1.87 -0.53 -7.00
N SER A 138 1.87 -1.49 -7.93
CA SER A 138 2.17 -1.23 -9.33
C SER A 138 1.09 -0.40 -10.03
N GLU A 139 -0.18 -0.63 -9.71
CA GLU A 139 -1.30 0.17 -10.20
C GLU A 139 -1.30 1.58 -9.60
N ALA A 140 -0.96 1.72 -8.32
CA ALA A 140 -0.78 3.03 -7.69
C ALA A 140 0.35 3.83 -8.37
N GLU A 141 1.46 3.16 -8.71
CA GLU A 141 2.56 3.78 -9.46
C GLU A 141 2.11 4.25 -10.85
N GLN A 142 1.29 3.46 -11.55
CA GLN A 142 0.69 3.88 -12.82
C GLN A 142 -0.15 5.15 -12.65
N GLN A 143 -1.02 5.23 -11.62
CA GLN A 143 -1.84 6.43 -11.41
C GLN A 143 -1.02 7.68 -11.08
N LEU A 144 0.12 7.53 -10.39
CA LEU A 144 1.08 8.64 -10.18
C LEU A 144 1.68 9.18 -11.49
N TRP A 145 1.77 8.35 -12.54
CA TRP A 145 2.18 8.78 -13.87
C TRP A 145 1.06 9.44 -14.63
N GLU A 146 -0.14 8.85 -14.62
CA GLU A 146 -1.31 9.43 -15.29
C GLU A 146 -1.65 10.82 -14.74
N MET A 147 -1.61 11.01 -13.40
CA MET A 147 -1.76 12.34 -12.78
C MET A 147 -0.77 13.36 -13.36
N LYS A 148 0.50 12.96 -13.52
CA LYS A 148 1.53 13.83 -14.08
C LYS A 148 1.26 14.19 -15.53
N LEU A 149 0.80 13.23 -16.35
CA LEU A 149 0.48 13.44 -17.76
C LEU A 149 -0.66 14.46 -17.94
N VAL A 150 -1.64 14.46 -17.03
CA VAL A 150 -2.73 15.43 -17.04
C VAL A 150 -2.41 16.73 -16.28
N GLY A 151 -1.13 16.97 -15.96
CA GLY A 151 -0.65 18.21 -15.35
C GLY A 151 -0.94 18.35 -13.86
N LYS A 152 -1.29 17.27 -13.16
CA LYS A 152 -1.52 17.25 -11.72
C LYS A 152 -0.38 16.58 -10.98
N GLU A 153 0.27 17.29 -10.07
CA GLU A 153 1.36 16.74 -9.27
C GLU A 153 0.83 16.12 -7.98
N ALA A 154 1.27 14.90 -7.69
CA ALA A 154 1.00 14.24 -6.41
C ALA A 154 1.99 14.70 -5.35
N ASP A 155 1.56 14.68 -4.09
CA ASP A 155 2.42 14.99 -2.94
C ASP A 155 3.64 14.05 -2.88
N GLY A 156 4.80 14.58 -2.48
CA GLY A 156 6.03 13.81 -2.31
C GLY A 156 5.86 12.64 -1.34
N ASP A 157 5.04 12.82 -0.32
CA ASP A 157 4.75 11.78 0.68
C ASP A 157 3.96 10.61 0.07
N LEU A 158 3.16 10.88 -0.97
CA LEU A 158 2.42 9.84 -1.67
C LEU A 158 3.34 8.94 -2.51
N TYR A 159 4.39 9.51 -3.12
CA TYR A 159 5.44 8.73 -3.79
C TYR A 159 6.17 7.80 -2.82
N ASP A 160 6.52 8.30 -1.62
CA ASP A 160 7.15 7.51 -0.57
C ASP A 160 6.26 6.34 -0.11
N ILE A 161 4.95 6.58 0.04
CA ILE A 161 3.96 5.54 0.39
C ILE A 161 3.89 4.47 -0.70
N VAL A 162 3.76 4.85 -1.97
CA VAL A 162 3.71 3.90 -3.09
C VAL A 162 5.00 3.11 -3.21
N LEU A 163 6.16 3.75 -3.03
CA LEU A 163 7.46 3.08 -3.00
C LEU A 163 7.52 2.00 -1.92
N ALA A 164 7.10 2.33 -0.69
CA ALA A 164 7.08 1.36 0.41
C ALA A 164 6.12 0.20 0.16
N MET A 165 4.98 0.45 -0.50
CA MET A 165 4.04 -0.61 -0.89
C MET A 165 4.66 -1.53 -1.94
N CYS A 166 5.21 -1.00 -3.02
CA CYS A 166 5.92 -1.78 -4.05
C CYS A 166 7.06 -2.61 -3.43
N ALA A 167 7.82 -2.04 -2.50
CA ALA A 167 8.86 -2.75 -1.75
C ALA A 167 8.31 -3.91 -0.92
N SER A 168 7.15 -3.73 -0.27
CA SER A 168 6.52 -4.81 0.48
C SER A 168 6.05 -5.99 -0.38
N GLN A 169 5.76 -5.74 -1.66
CA GLN A 169 5.35 -6.74 -2.65
C GLN A 169 6.51 -7.24 -3.53
N LYS A 170 7.72 -6.67 -3.38
CA LYS A 170 8.90 -6.99 -4.19
C LYS A 170 8.74 -6.66 -5.69
N GLU A 171 7.98 -5.62 -6.00
CA GLU A 171 7.74 -5.09 -7.36
C GLU A 171 8.97 -4.32 -7.87
N ALA A 172 10.06 -5.02 -8.21
CA ALA A 172 11.36 -4.41 -8.53
C ALA A 172 11.29 -3.38 -9.68
N GLY A 173 10.46 -3.61 -10.70
CA GLY A 173 10.28 -2.68 -11.81
C GLY A 173 9.70 -1.33 -11.37
N SER A 174 8.63 -1.37 -10.58
CA SER A 174 7.97 -0.17 -10.05
C SER A 174 8.88 0.58 -9.07
N ILE A 175 9.62 -0.15 -8.21
CA ILE A 175 10.61 0.43 -7.29
C ILE A 175 11.70 1.18 -8.08
N GLY A 176 12.24 0.58 -9.14
CA GLY A 176 13.26 1.22 -9.97
C GLY A 176 12.79 2.53 -10.58
N ARG A 177 11.61 2.53 -11.22
CA ARG A 177 11.03 3.74 -11.84
C ARG A 177 10.77 4.86 -10.84
N LEU A 178 10.24 4.51 -9.66
CA LEU A 178 10.01 5.48 -8.58
C LEU A 178 11.33 6.06 -8.04
N LEU A 179 12.35 5.23 -7.84
CA LEU A 179 13.64 5.69 -7.33
C LEU A 179 14.37 6.61 -8.31
N THR A 180 14.41 6.29 -9.61
CA THR A 180 15.04 7.13 -10.64
C THR A 180 14.43 8.53 -10.66
N ARG A 181 13.12 8.63 -10.46
CA ARG A 181 12.43 9.93 -10.38
C ARG A 181 12.86 10.75 -9.16
N MET A 182 13.28 10.10 -8.09
CA MET A 182 13.60 10.73 -6.80
C MET A 182 15.10 11.04 -6.64
N GLU A 183 15.95 10.66 -7.59
CA GLU A 183 17.41 10.85 -7.52
C GLU A 183 17.85 12.33 -7.50
N VAL A 184 17.03 13.24 -8.06
CA VAL A 184 17.31 14.69 -8.16
C VAL A 184 17.02 15.45 -6.84
N THR A 185 16.84 14.75 -5.72
CA THR A 185 16.42 15.37 -4.46
C THR A 185 17.56 15.53 -3.45
N GLY A 186 17.46 16.56 -2.60
CA GLY A 186 18.45 16.85 -1.56
C GLY A 186 18.59 15.72 -0.51
N SER A 187 19.70 15.73 0.23
CA SER A 187 20.09 14.65 1.17
C SER A 187 18.99 14.26 2.17
N LEU A 188 18.27 15.24 2.73
CA LEU A 188 17.19 14.97 3.69
C LEU A 188 16.03 14.19 3.07
N ARG A 189 15.59 14.56 1.86
CA ARG A 189 14.53 13.86 1.13
C ARG A 189 14.97 12.45 0.74
N ARG A 190 16.22 12.31 0.30
CA ARG A 190 16.82 10.99 0.00
C ARG A 190 16.81 10.06 1.22
N LYS A 191 17.14 10.57 2.41
CA LYS A 191 17.04 9.81 3.66
C LYS A 191 15.61 9.33 3.92
N LYS A 192 14.63 10.25 3.84
CA LYS A 192 13.21 9.92 4.04
C LYS A 192 12.76 8.80 3.09
N THR A 193 13.05 8.93 1.81
CA THR A 193 12.68 7.93 0.78
C THR A 193 13.33 6.56 1.02
N LEU A 194 14.62 6.51 1.35
CA LEU A 194 15.29 5.24 1.65
C LEU A 194 14.75 4.61 2.94
N SER A 195 14.36 5.40 3.94
CA SER A 195 13.68 4.90 5.15
C SER A 195 12.32 4.28 4.83
N TRP A 196 11.52 4.88 3.95
CA TRP A 196 10.25 4.31 3.49
C TRP A 196 10.46 3.00 2.70
N LEU A 197 11.42 2.98 1.79
CA LEU A 197 11.82 1.78 1.04
C LEU A 197 12.20 0.64 1.99
N LEU A 198 13.05 0.95 2.98
CA LEU A 198 13.51 0.01 4.01
C LEU A 198 12.33 -0.57 4.81
N ARG A 199 11.44 0.28 5.32
CA ARG A 199 10.25 -0.13 6.07
C ARG A 199 9.29 -0.96 5.21
N GLY A 200 9.18 -0.65 3.92
CA GLY A 200 8.45 -1.45 2.94
C GLY A 200 8.99 -2.88 2.83
N TYR A 201 10.30 -3.03 2.63
CA TYR A 201 10.93 -4.37 2.59
C TYR A 201 10.82 -5.14 3.91
N ILE A 202 10.98 -4.46 5.05
CA ILE A 202 10.78 -5.07 6.38
C ILE A 202 9.34 -5.60 6.51
N LYS A 203 8.34 -4.78 6.14
CA LYS A 203 6.93 -5.15 6.18
C LYS A 203 6.61 -6.34 5.27
N GLY A 204 7.23 -6.42 4.09
CA GLY A 204 7.11 -7.55 3.16
C GLY A 204 7.92 -8.79 3.55
N GLY A 205 8.78 -8.70 4.58
CA GLY A 205 9.68 -9.79 4.97
C GLY A 205 10.83 -10.02 3.98
N HIS A 206 11.14 -9.04 3.14
CA HIS A 206 12.23 -9.08 2.14
C HIS A 206 13.55 -8.59 2.75
N PHE A 207 13.99 -9.27 3.81
CA PHE A 207 15.11 -8.79 4.66
C PHE A 207 16.46 -8.69 3.94
N LYS A 208 16.67 -9.41 2.84
CA LYS A 208 17.87 -9.25 2.01
C LYS A 208 17.90 -7.87 1.35
N ASN A 209 16.82 -7.48 0.68
CA ASN A 209 16.69 -6.15 0.08
C ASN A 209 16.67 -5.04 1.12
N ALA A 210 16.11 -5.31 2.30
CA ALA A 210 16.20 -4.39 3.45
C ALA A 210 17.65 -4.16 3.89
N ALA A 211 18.47 -5.22 3.99
CA ALA A 211 19.89 -5.11 4.32
C ALA A 211 20.69 -4.36 3.24
N GLU A 212 20.45 -4.65 1.97
CA GLU A 212 21.03 -3.90 0.83
C GLU A 212 20.68 -2.40 0.91
N THR A 213 19.45 -2.08 1.30
CA THR A 213 19.00 -0.68 1.50
C THR A 213 19.74 -0.02 2.67
N VAL A 214 19.95 -0.73 3.78
CA VAL A 214 20.75 -0.23 4.91
C VAL A 214 22.18 0.06 4.46
N ILE A 215 22.83 -0.87 3.75
CA ILE A 215 24.19 -0.69 3.26
C ILE A 215 24.27 0.52 2.33
N LYS A 216 23.33 0.66 1.39
CA LYS A 216 23.23 1.84 0.50
C LYS A 216 23.07 3.14 1.29
N MET A 217 22.27 3.16 2.37
CA MET A 217 22.16 4.32 3.23
C MET A 217 23.52 4.67 3.86
N LEU A 218 24.24 3.68 4.40
CA LEU A 218 25.56 3.88 5.00
C LEU A 218 26.59 4.40 3.99
N ASP A 219 26.62 3.85 2.77
CA ASP A 219 27.49 4.32 1.67
C ASP A 219 27.24 5.79 1.31
N LEU A 220 26.00 6.27 1.49
CA LEU A 220 25.61 7.65 1.26
C LEU A 220 25.80 8.56 2.48
N GLY A 221 26.40 8.06 3.57
CA GLY A 221 26.53 8.80 4.84
C GLY A 221 25.19 9.02 5.57
N LEU A 222 24.18 8.20 5.25
CA LEU A 222 22.85 8.25 5.86
C LEU A 222 22.68 7.10 6.84
N TYR A 223 22.14 7.39 8.02
CA TYR A 223 21.98 6.40 9.07
C TYR A 223 20.50 6.05 9.28
N PRO A 224 20.11 4.76 9.13
CA PRO A 224 18.77 4.31 9.46
C PRO A 224 18.50 4.35 10.97
N GLU A 225 17.22 4.44 11.33
CA GLU A 225 16.80 4.41 12.72
C GLU A 225 17.16 3.09 13.41
N PHE A 226 17.31 3.13 14.73
CA PHE A 226 17.67 1.94 15.52
C PHE A 226 16.65 0.80 15.34
N LEU A 227 15.36 1.12 15.38
CA LEU A 227 14.29 0.13 15.23
C LEU A 227 14.32 -0.55 13.85
N ASP A 228 14.59 0.22 12.79
CA ASP A 228 14.70 -0.33 11.43
C ASP A 228 15.90 -1.30 11.34
N ARG A 229 17.06 -0.92 11.89
CA ARG A 229 18.26 -1.77 11.93
C ARG A 229 18.00 -3.07 12.71
N ALA A 230 17.40 -2.96 13.89
CA ALA A 230 17.07 -4.10 14.74
C ALA A 230 16.10 -5.06 14.05
N ALA A 231 15.09 -4.53 13.35
CA ALA A 231 14.12 -5.33 12.60
C ALA A 231 14.78 -6.11 11.45
N VAL A 232 15.72 -5.50 10.69
CA VAL A 232 16.45 -6.20 9.63
C VAL A 232 17.32 -7.31 10.21
N LEU A 233 18.09 -7.03 11.27
CA LEU A 233 18.94 -8.02 11.92
C LEU A 233 18.13 -9.19 12.48
N GLN A 234 17.01 -8.93 13.15
CA GLN A 234 16.12 -9.96 13.67
C GLN A 234 15.46 -10.77 12.56
N GLY A 235 15.07 -10.12 11.46
CA GLY A 235 14.47 -10.78 10.31
C GLY A 235 15.44 -11.72 9.58
N LEU A 236 16.69 -11.27 9.40
CA LEU A 236 17.76 -12.10 8.86
C LEU A 236 18.14 -13.24 9.80
N SER A 237 18.24 -12.97 11.11
CA SER A 237 18.69 -13.97 12.09
C SER A 237 17.76 -15.18 12.18
N ARG A 238 16.44 -14.94 12.14
CA ARG A 238 15.43 -16.01 12.08
C ARG A 238 15.52 -16.87 10.82
N ARG A 239 16.15 -16.35 9.76
CA ARG A 239 16.26 -17.00 8.44
C ARG A 239 17.69 -17.46 8.10
N ILE A 240 18.58 -17.54 9.10
CA ILE A 240 19.99 -17.96 8.97
C ILE A 240 20.16 -19.38 8.40
N GLN A 241 19.15 -20.25 8.53
CA GLN A 241 19.26 -21.63 8.00
C GLN A 241 19.35 -21.69 6.45
N HIS A 242 19.11 -20.59 5.74
CA HIS A 242 19.31 -20.51 4.29
C HIS A 242 20.70 -19.93 3.94
N PRO A 243 21.48 -20.59 3.07
CA PRO A 243 22.89 -20.25 2.83
C PRO A 243 23.11 -18.80 2.35
N GLY A 244 22.18 -18.19 1.61
CA GLY A 244 22.33 -16.79 1.15
C GLY A 244 22.05 -15.70 2.20
N ASN A 245 21.37 -16.03 3.30
CA ASN A 245 21.05 -15.05 4.34
C ASN A 245 22.20 -14.85 5.33
N VAL A 246 23.09 -15.85 5.45
CA VAL A 246 24.26 -15.81 6.33
C VAL A 246 25.26 -14.76 5.88
N ASP A 247 25.65 -14.77 4.60
CA ASP A 247 26.62 -13.80 4.07
C ASP A 247 26.09 -12.37 4.15
N THR A 248 24.80 -12.20 3.83
CA THR A 248 24.11 -10.91 3.94
C THR A 248 24.11 -10.41 5.39
N TYR A 249 23.80 -11.30 6.35
CA TYR A 249 23.80 -10.98 7.78
C TYR A 249 25.20 -10.57 8.27
N ILE A 250 26.23 -11.36 7.98
CA ILE A 250 27.62 -11.05 8.37
C ILE A 250 28.07 -9.71 7.78
N THR A 251 27.78 -9.48 6.49
CA THR A 251 28.12 -8.24 5.79
C THR A 251 27.44 -7.04 6.44
N LEU A 252 26.15 -7.16 6.74
CA LEU A 252 25.40 -6.10 7.42
C LEU A 252 25.96 -5.80 8.81
N CYS A 253 26.27 -6.82 9.62
CA CYS A 253 26.87 -6.64 10.95
C CYS A 253 28.21 -5.89 10.86
N LYS A 254 29.09 -6.29 9.95
CA LYS A 254 30.37 -5.59 9.71
C LYS A 254 30.14 -4.12 9.39
N ARG A 255 29.30 -3.82 8.40
CA ARG A 255 29.02 -2.45 7.96
C ARG A 255 28.42 -1.58 9.06
N LEU A 256 27.61 -2.15 9.95
CA LEU A 256 27.08 -1.45 11.11
C LEU A 256 28.14 -1.27 12.22
N SER A 257 29.03 -2.24 12.42
CA SER A 257 30.16 -2.14 13.38
C SER A 257 31.13 -1.04 12.94
N ASP A 258 31.53 -1.04 11.65
CA ASP A 258 32.41 -0.03 11.05
C ASP A 258 31.83 1.40 11.19
N ALA A 259 30.50 1.52 11.23
CA ALA A 259 29.78 2.77 11.42
C ALA A 259 29.51 3.12 12.90
N ASN A 260 30.05 2.35 13.86
CA ASN A 260 29.78 2.47 15.31
C ASN A 260 28.29 2.46 15.68
N LEU A 261 27.48 1.76 14.88
CA LEU A 261 26.02 1.70 15.03
C LEU A 261 25.54 0.50 15.85
N ILE A 262 26.39 -0.50 16.03
CA ILE A 262 26.17 -1.65 16.91
C ILE A 262 27.44 -1.89 17.72
N GLY A 263 27.29 -2.44 18.92
CA GLY A 263 28.43 -2.94 19.69
C GLY A 263 29.03 -4.21 19.08
N PRO A 264 30.18 -4.67 19.59
CA PRO A 264 30.79 -5.90 19.13
C PRO A 264 29.81 -7.06 19.28
N SER A 265 29.56 -7.76 18.17
CA SER A 265 28.47 -8.74 18.08
C SER A 265 29.01 -10.13 17.82
N LEU A 266 28.73 -11.04 18.76
CA LEU A 266 29.03 -12.48 18.63
C LEU A 266 28.09 -13.09 17.58
N VAL A 267 28.60 -13.40 16.41
CA VAL A 267 27.85 -14.16 15.41
C VAL A 267 28.05 -15.64 15.66
N TYR A 268 27.01 -16.30 16.17
CA TYR A 268 26.94 -17.76 16.30
C TYR A 268 26.37 -18.37 15.03
N LEU A 269 27.22 -19.04 14.24
CA LEU A 269 26.80 -19.78 13.06
C LEU A 269 26.95 -21.29 13.28
N HIS A 270 25.81 -21.98 13.31
CA HIS A 270 25.76 -23.44 13.36
C HIS A 270 25.69 -24.00 11.93
N LEU A 271 26.82 -24.47 11.42
CA LEU A 271 26.90 -25.12 10.11
C LEU A 271 26.51 -26.60 10.26
N ARG A 272 25.22 -26.90 10.06
CA ARG A 272 24.66 -28.28 10.17
C ARG A 272 25.45 -29.31 9.35
N LYS A 273 26.00 -28.92 8.19
CA LYS A 273 26.74 -29.81 7.30
C LYS A 273 28.05 -30.33 7.91
N HIS A 274 28.64 -29.62 8.88
CA HIS A 274 29.96 -29.96 9.44
C HIS A 274 30.00 -30.03 10.98
N LYS A 275 28.84 -29.91 11.66
CA LYS A 275 28.77 -29.81 13.14
C LYS A 275 29.75 -28.78 13.73
N LEU A 276 30.09 -27.75 12.97
CA LEU A 276 31.05 -26.72 13.34
C LEU A 276 30.34 -25.48 13.91
N TRP A 277 30.90 -24.96 14.99
CA TRP A 277 30.51 -23.70 15.60
C TRP A 277 31.51 -22.64 15.19
N VAL A 278 31.10 -21.68 14.36
CA VAL A 278 31.93 -20.51 14.09
C VAL A 278 31.48 -19.41 15.04
N ILE A 279 32.37 -19.05 15.97
CA ILE A 279 32.24 -17.87 16.81
C ILE A 279 33.10 -16.80 16.15
N LYS A 280 32.46 -15.78 15.57
CA LYS A 280 33.17 -14.62 15.06
C LYS A 280 32.79 -13.41 15.90
N MET A 281 33.79 -12.83 16.55
CA MET A 281 33.73 -11.49 17.11
C MET A 281 33.88 -10.50 15.95
N LEU A 282 32.90 -9.61 15.80
CA LEU A 282 32.88 -8.49 14.86
C LEU A 282 32.77 -7.18 15.64
#